data_AF-A0A542N413-F1
#
_entry.id   AF-A0A542N413-F1
#
_cell.length_a   1.000
_cell.length_b   1.000
_cell.length_c   1.000
_cell.angle_alpha   90.00
_cell.angle_beta   90.00
_cell.angle_gamma   90.00
#
_symmetry.space_group_name_H-M   'P 1'
#
loop_
_entity.id
_entity.type
_entity.pdbx_description
1 polymer ?
#
loop_
_entity_poly.entity_id
_entity_poly.type
_entity_poly.pdbx_seq_one_letter_code
_entity_poly.pdbx_strand_id
1 'polypeptide(L)'
;MRGRSAWAAALALTVALAAAGCSQIAAIAPVGGDRLAEVRYAVNDILIEEGIDILVAPVCTVGADEVTVACEGSTRDERAIDAVSEAASSDQIVVRVDDEVVYEGSLMTVLERGSSG
;
A
#
# COMPACT_ATOMS: atom_id res chain seq x y z
N MET A 1 4.78 -2.71 61.13
CA MET A 1 4.05 -3.21 59.95
C MET A 1 4.07 -2.21 58.77
N ARG A 2 5.15 -1.45 58.55
CA ARG A 2 5.22 -0.35 57.55
C ARG A 2 5.94 -0.70 56.23
N GLY A 3 6.54 -1.89 56.12
CA GLY A 3 7.34 -2.29 54.94
C GLY A 3 6.56 -3.03 53.84
N ARG A 4 5.42 -3.65 54.17
CA ARG A 4 4.64 -4.47 53.20
C ARG A 4 3.83 -3.63 52.21
N SER A 5 3.46 -2.42 52.60
CA SER A 5 2.63 -1.51 51.81
C SER A 5 3.41 -0.75 50.73
N ALA A 6 4.68 -0.41 50.99
CA ALA A 6 5.53 0.29 50.01
C ALA A 6 5.86 -0.59 48.78
N TRP A 7 6.04 -1.89 49.00
CA TRP A 7 6.34 -2.85 47.93
C TRP A 7 5.12 -3.14 47.05
N ALA A 8 3.93 -3.17 47.65
CA ALA A 8 2.67 -3.34 46.90
C ALA A 8 2.38 -2.14 45.99
N ALA A 9 2.67 -0.92 46.45
CA ALA A 9 2.49 0.29 45.65
C ALA A 9 3.46 0.37 44.46
N ALA A 10 4.73 -0.03 44.66
CA ALA A 10 5.73 -0.06 43.59
C ALA A 10 5.40 -1.09 42.51
N LEU A 11 4.90 -2.27 42.90
CA LEU A 11 4.49 -3.33 41.97
C LEU A 11 3.23 -2.96 41.16
N ALA A 12 2.28 -2.26 41.78
CA ALA A 12 1.08 -1.79 41.11
C ALA A 12 1.42 -0.74 40.02
N LEU A 13 2.39 0.12 40.28
CA LEU A 13 2.81 1.15 39.33
C LEU A 13 3.53 0.57 38.10
N THR A 14 4.39 -0.43 38.29
CA THR A 14 5.08 -1.10 37.16
C THR A 14 4.13 -1.90 36.27
N VAL A 15 3.12 -2.56 36.84
CA VAL A 15 2.08 -3.25 36.07
C VAL A 15 1.22 -2.26 35.26
N ALA A 16 0.91 -1.08 35.81
CA ALA A 16 0.17 -0.06 35.10
C ALA A 16 0.95 0.54 33.91
N LEU A 17 2.27 0.75 34.04
CA LEU A 17 3.11 1.20 32.93
C LEU A 17 3.31 0.13 31.84
N ALA A 18 3.36 -1.16 32.22
CA ALA A 18 3.46 -2.26 31.25
C ALA A 18 2.18 -2.44 30.42
N ALA A 19 1.00 -2.16 31.01
CA ALA A 19 -0.29 -2.27 30.32
C ALA A 19 -0.57 -1.12 29.34
N ALA A 20 0.06 0.05 29.53
CA ALA A 20 -0.11 1.21 28.63
C ALA A 20 0.73 1.11 27.34
N GLY A 21 1.67 0.14 27.25
CA GLY A 21 2.54 -0.04 26.09
C GLY A 21 1.91 -0.80 24.91
N CYS A 22 0.76 -1.44 25.10
CA CYS A 22 0.15 -2.31 24.07
C CYS A 22 -1.04 -1.68 23.34
N SER A 23 -1.50 -0.49 23.71
CA SER A 23 -2.68 0.16 23.11
C SER A 23 -2.40 0.90 21.80
N GLN A 24 -1.16 0.89 21.30
CA GLN A 24 -0.81 1.49 20.01
C GLN A 24 -0.78 0.49 18.84
N ILE A 25 -1.06 -0.79 19.08
CA ILE A 25 -1.38 -1.75 18.00
C ILE A 25 -2.89 -1.66 17.71
N ALA A 26 -3.37 -0.44 17.52
CA ALA A 26 -4.62 -0.24 16.80
C ALA A 26 -4.24 -0.36 15.33
N ALA A 27 -4.36 -1.59 14.83
CA ALA A 27 -4.36 -2.00 13.43
C ALA A 27 -4.10 -0.83 12.46
N ILE A 28 -2.86 -0.72 11.99
CA ILE A 28 -2.66 -0.24 10.63
C ILE A 28 -3.54 -1.16 9.78
N ALA A 29 -4.66 -0.64 9.29
CA ALA A 29 -5.48 -1.37 8.34
C ALA A 29 -4.52 -1.88 7.25
N PRO A 30 -4.58 -3.17 6.88
CA PRO A 30 -3.73 -3.64 5.80
C PRO A 30 -3.93 -2.70 4.62
N VAL A 31 -2.85 -2.12 4.11
CA VAL A 31 -2.89 -1.29 2.89
C VAL A 31 -3.35 -2.11 1.68
N GLY A 32 -3.44 -3.43 1.83
CA GLY A 32 -4.23 -4.34 0.98
C GLY A 32 -5.64 -4.53 1.55
N GLY A 33 -6.64 -4.09 0.80
CA GLY A 33 -8.05 -4.18 1.17
C GLY A 33 -8.91 -3.15 0.43
N ASP A 34 -8.32 -2.03 0.04
CA ASP A 34 -8.91 -1.10 -0.92
C ASP A 34 -8.29 -1.34 -2.29
N ARG A 35 -9.08 -1.93 -3.18
CA ARG A 35 -8.68 -2.32 -4.53
C ARG A 35 -8.03 -1.18 -5.32
N LEU A 36 -8.58 0.04 -5.18
CA LEU A 36 -8.05 1.23 -5.83
C LEU A 36 -6.66 1.57 -5.30
N ALA A 37 -6.46 1.46 -3.99
CA ALA A 37 -5.16 1.69 -3.36
C ALA A 37 -4.14 0.63 -3.78
N GLU A 38 -4.51 -0.66 -3.79
CA GLU A 38 -3.65 -1.76 -4.24
C GLU A 38 -3.11 -1.55 -5.65
N VAL A 39 -4.01 -1.27 -6.60
CA VAL A 39 -3.60 -1.03 -8.00
C VAL A 39 -2.72 0.22 -8.06
N ARG A 40 -3.08 1.31 -7.36
CA ARG A 40 -2.25 2.52 -7.31
C ARG A 40 -0.84 2.23 -6.80
N TYR A 41 -0.70 1.48 -5.70
CA TYR A 41 0.60 1.15 -5.13
C TYR A 41 1.42 0.33 -6.13
N ALA A 42 0.82 -0.72 -6.71
CA ALA A 42 1.52 -1.54 -7.69
C ALA A 42 1.97 -0.76 -8.92
N VAL A 43 1.16 0.15 -9.47
CA VAL A 43 1.58 1.00 -10.60
C VAL A 43 2.77 1.87 -10.22
N ASN A 44 2.74 2.50 -9.04
CA ASN A 44 3.87 3.34 -8.60
C ASN A 44 5.13 2.50 -8.39
N ASP A 45 5.02 1.32 -7.77
CA ASP A 45 6.15 0.41 -7.55
C ASP A 45 6.76 -0.06 -8.87
N ILE A 46 5.93 -0.47 -9.84
CA ILE A 46 6.38 -0.86 -11.19
C ILE A 46 7.15 0.29 -11.85
N LEU A 47 6.60 1.50 -11.86
CA LEU A 47 7.24 2.65 -12.51
C LEU A 47 8.59 2.98 -11.87
N ILE A 48 8.70 2.86 -10.54
CA ILE A 48 9.95 3.08 -9.82
C ILE A 48 10.96 1.96 -10.13
N GLU A 49 10.54 0.70 -10.14
CA GLU A 49 11.38 -0.46 -10.46
C GLU A 49 11.92 -0.39 -11.90
N GLU A 50 11.11 0.04 -12.85
CA GLU A 50 11.49 0.25 -14.25
C GLU A 50 12.31 1.55 -14.47
N GLY A 51 12.55 2.33 -13.42
CA GLY A 51 13.34 3.56 -13.49
C GLY A 51 12.67 4.69 -14.30
N ILE A 52 11.34 4.71 -14.34
CA ILE A 52 10.55 5.71 -15.06
C ILE A 52 10.35 6.93 -14.16
N ASP A 53 10.91 8.07 -14.58
CA ASP A 53 10.76 9.34 -13.88
C ASP A 53 9.34 9.90 -14.04
N ILE A 54 8.60 10.00 -12.94
CA ILE A 54 7.21 10.46 -12.91
C ILE A 54 7.15 12.00 -12.74
N LEU A 55 6.33 12.68 -13.54
CA LEU A 55 5.99 14.11 -13.36
C LEU A 55 4.67 14.28 -12.62
N VAL A 56 3.65 13.56 -13.09
CA VAL A 56 2.32 13.52 -12.49
C VAL A 56 2.09 12.08 -12.05
N ALA A 57 2.00 11.89 -10.73
CA ALA A 57 1.75 10.58 -10.14
C ALA A 57 0.45 9.97 -10.69
N PRO A 58 0.43 8.66 -11.00
CA PRO A 58 -0.76 7.98 -11.48
C PRO A 58 -1.94 8.17 -10.52
N VAL A 59 -3.04 8.70 -11.03
CA VAL A 59 -4.31 8.83 -10.31
C VAL A 59 -5.24 7.74 -10.80
N CYS A 60 -5.69 6.89 -9.87
CA CYS A 60 -6.54 5.76 -10.18
C CYS A 60 -8.02 6.07 -9.93
N THR A 61 -8.88 5.50 -10.77
CA THR A 61 -10.34 5.56 -10.64
C THR A 61 -10.94 4.15 -10.79
N VAL A 62 -12.08 3.92 -10.13
CA VAL A 62 -12.84 2.68 -10.28
C VAL A 62 -13.81 2.84 -11.44
N GLY A 63 -13.84 1.84 -12.33
CA GLY A 63 -14.77 1.77 -13.45
C GLY A 63 -16.22 1.57 -13.03
N ALA A 64 -17.13 1.64 -13.99
CA ALA A 64 -18.56 1.50 -13.75
C ALA A 64 -18.99 0.10 -13.25
N ASP A 65 -18.14 -0.91 -13.44
CA ASP A 65 -18.33 -2.27 -12.92
C ASP A 65 -17.89 -2.45 -11.46
N GLU A 66 -17.43 -1.38 -10.81
CA GLU A 66 -16.97 -1.32 -9.41
C GLU A 66 -15.72 -2.16 -9.10
N VAL A 67 -15.09 -2.79 -10.10
CA VAL A 67 -13.93 -3.70 -9.92
C VAL A 67 -12.73 -3.28 -10.76
N THR A 68 -12.95 -2.89 -12.01
CA THR A 68 -11.93 -2.40 -12.93
C THR A 68 -11.31 -1.13 -12.33
N VAL A 69 -9.98 -1.08 -12.29
CA VAL A 69 -9.25 0.13 -11.88
C VAL A 69 -8.38 0.57 -13.03
N ALA A 70 -8.52 1.84 -13.41
CA ALA A 70 -7.69 2.50 -14.41
C ALA A 70 -6.92 3.64 -13.75
N CYS A 71 -5.64 3.78 -14.08
CA CYS A 71 -4.78 4.83 -13.57
C CYS A 71 -4.14 5.60 -14.72
N GLU A 72 -4.15 6.92 -14.62
CA GLU A 72 -3.57 7.81 -15.61
C GLU A 72 -2.57 8.76 -14.95
N GLY A 73 -1.46 9.04 -15.62
CA GLY A 73 -0.42 9.95 -15.16
C GLY A 73 0.49 10.41 -16.30
N SER A 74 1.63 11.01 -15.96
CA SER A 74 2.63 11.36 -16.96
C SER A 74 4.05 11.31 -16.43
N THR A 75 4.98 10.98 -17.31
CA THR A 75 6.43 10.99 -17.02
C THR A 75 7.01 12.41 -17.07
N ARG A 76 8.26 12.56 -16.64
CA ARG A 76 9.03 13.82 -16.70
C ARG A 76 9.26 14.33 -18.12
N ASP A 77 9.33 13.42 -19.09
CA ASP A 77 9.41 13.71 -20.52
C ASP A 77 8.03 13.82 -21.20
N GLU A 78 6.97 14.04 -20.42
CA GLU A 78 5.60 14.31 -20.88
C GLU A 78 4.94 13.14 -21.64
N ARG A 79 5.43 11.92 -21.46
CA ARG A 79 4.81 10.70 -21.99
C ARG A 79 3.63 10.28 -21.11
N ALA A 80 2.60 9.74 -21.74
CA ALA A 80 1.41 9.27 -21.03
C ALA A 80 1.73 8.01 -20.23
N ILE A 81 1.21 7.90 -19.02
CA ILE A 81 1.23 6.68 -18.24
C ILE A 81 -0.20 6.17 -18.14
N ASP A 82 -0.44 4.95 -18.60
CA ASP A 82 -1.73 4.29 -18.53
C ASP A 82 -1.57 2.94 -17.85
N ALA A 83 -2.40 2.67 -16.85
CA ALA A 83 -2.46 1.35 -16.24
C ALA A 83 -3.88 0.89 -16.08
N VAL A 84 -4.11 -0.40 -16.31
CA VAL A 84 -5.42 -1.02 -16.15
C VAL A 84 -5.29 -2.37 -15.45
N SER A 85 -6.20 -2.59 -14.52
CA SER A 85 -6.51 -3.92 -14.03
C SER A 85 -8.00 -4.16 -14.18
N GLU A 86 -8.35 -5.02 -15.13
CA GLU A 86 -9.72 -5.26 -15.55
C GLU A 86 -10.46 -6.16 -14.57
N ALA A 87 -11.79 -6.04 -14.51
CA ALA A 87 -12.62 -6.93 -13.71
C ALA A 87 -12.47 -8.42 -14.07
N ALA A 88 -12.27 -8.72 -15.36
CA ALA A 88 -12.12 -10.09 -15.86
C ALA A 88 -10.78 -10.75 -15.47
N SER A 89 -9.79 -9.94 -15.08
CA SER A 89 -8.41 -10.35 -14.76
C SER A 89 -7.88 -9.51 -13.60
N SER A 90 -8.65 -9.43 -12.52
CA SER A 90 -8.37 -8.53 -11.39
C SER A 90 -7.10 -8.88 -10.60
N ASP A 91 -6.54 -10.07 -10.80
CA ASP A 91 -5.24 -10.48 -10.28
C ASP A 91 -4.06 -10.02 -11.16
N GLN A 92 -4.33 -9.44 -12.32
CA GLN A 92 -3.35 -8.95 -13.30
C GLN A 92 -3.38 -7.44 -13.43
N ILE A 93 -2.27 -6.84 -13.83
CA ILE A 93 -2.17 -5.42 -14.15
C ILE A 93 -1.32 -5.24 -15.40
N VAL A 94 -1.74 -4.32 -16.27
CA VAL A 94 -0.98 -3.85 -17.43
C VAL A 94 -0.62 -2.40 -17.20
N VAL A 95 0.66 -2.05 -17.33
CA VAL A 95 1.18 -0.68 -17.25
C VAL A 95 1.85 -0.35 -18.57
N ARG A 96 1.51 0.83 -19.11
CA ARG A 96 2.03 1.36 -20.36
C ARG A 96 2.61 2.74 -20.17
N VAL A 97 3.61 3.05 -20.99
CA VAL A 97 4.07 4.41 -21.23
C VAL A 97 3.95 4.69 -22.72
N ASP A 98 3.09 5.65 -23.07
CA ASP A 98 2.54 5.80 -24.43
C ASP A 98 2.01 4.43 -24.94
N ASP A 99 2.56 3.92 -26.06
CA ASP A 99 2.15 2.65 -26.65
C ASP A 99 2.94 1.43 -26.13
N GLU A 100 3.98 1.63 -25.32
CA GLU A 100 4.87 0.56 -24.84
C GLU A 100 4.33 -0.08 -23.55
N VAL A 101 4.21 -1.41 -23.53
CA VAL A 101 3.94 -2.16 -22.29
C VAL A 101 5.23 -2.27 -21.50
N VAL A 102 5.30 -1.57 -20.37
CA VAL A 102 6.43 -1.64 -19.45
C VAL A 102 6.25 -2.76 -18.42
N TYR A 103 5.00 -3.14 -18.15
CA TYR A 103 4.70 -4.30 -17.30
C TYR A 103 3.36 -4.93 -17.67
N GLU A 104 3.32 -6.26 -17.67
CA GLU A 104 2.09 -7.04 -17.75
C GLU A 104 2.27 -8.30 -16.90
N GLY A 105 1.44 -8.46 -15.87
CA GLY A 105 1.56 -9.60 -14.97
C GLY A 105 0.79 -9.46 -13.68
N SER A 106 1.12 -10.31 -12.71
CA SER A 106 0.36 -10.43 -11.46
C SER A 106 0.52 -9.22 -10.56
N LEU A 107 -0.62 -8.65 -10.17
CA LEU A 107 -0.70 -7.59 -9.16
C LEU A 107 -0.12 -8.03 -7.82
N MET A 108 -0.45 -9.23 -7.35
CA MET A 108 0.01 -9.72 -6.05
C MET A 108 1.53 -9.89 -6.00
N THR A 109 2.14 -10.34 -7.11
CA THR A 109 3.60 -10.44 -7.19
C THR A 109 4.30 -9.10 -7.01
N VAL A 110 3.69 -8.00 -7.49
CA VAL A 110 4.21 -6.64 -7.28
C VAL A 110 4.06 -6.23 -5.81
N LEU A 111 2.85 -6.37 -5.26
CA LEU A 111 2.56 -5.97 -3.88
C LEU A 111 3.38 -6.73 -2.84
N GLU A 112 3.61 -8.02 -3.06
CA GLU A 112 4.43 -8.85 -2.17
C GLU A 112 5.90 -8.38 -2.15
N ARG A 113 6.45 -7.97 -3.30
CA ARG A 113 7.81 -7.41 -3.39
C ARG A 113 7.94 -6.15 -2.55
N GLY A 114 6.98 -5.23 -2.65
CA GLY A 114 6.96 -4.00 -1.84
C GLY A 114 6.78 -4.23 -0.33
N SER A 115 6.20 -5.36 0.09
CA SER A 115 5.93 -5.68 1.50
C SER A 115 7.11 -6.30 2.28
N SER A 116 8.14 -6.78 1.58
CA SER A 116 9.28 -7.50 2.17
C SER A 116 10.52 -6.62 2.43
N GLY A 117 10.37 -5.29 2.26
CA GLY A 117 11.40 -4.27 2.48
C GLY A 117 11.51 -3.77 3.92
#